data_AF-A0A1W9ICN8-F1
#
_entry.id   AF-A0A1W9ICN8-F1
#
_cell.length_a   1.000
_cell.length_b   1.000
_cell.length_c   1.000
_cell.angle_alpha   90.00
_cell.angle_beta   90.00
_cell.angle_gamma   90.00
#
_symmetry.space_group_name_H-M   'P 1'
#
loop_
_entity.id
_entity.type
_entity.pdbx_description
1 polymer ?
#
loop_
_entity_poly.entity_id
_entity_poly.type
_entity_poly.pdbx_seq_one_letter_code
_entity_poly.pdbx_strand_id
1 'polypeptide(L)'
;MTEASQAAVRTLIAEKIRFLVPMTVIFMVGYIGLTALAAFAKPVMALKVIGSVNLGFTLIAANYALAWVLAIVYTRVANATFDPLAKKAAASLKQQEAA
;
A
#
# COMPACT_ATOMS: atom_id res chain seq x y z
N MET A 1 -0.15 10.48 -32.60
CA MET A 1 0.36 11.09 -31.34
C MET A 1 -0.22 10.47 -30.07
N THR A 2 -1.34 9.72 -30.12
CA THR A 2 -2.06 9.17 -28.95
C THR A 2 -1.67 7.76 -28.52
N GLU A 3 -1.12 6.93 -29.42
CA GLU A 3 -0.77 5.52 -29.09
C GLU A 3 0.50 5.40 -28.23
N ALA A 4 1.54 6.17 -28.56
CA ALA A 4 2.81 6.13 -27.83
C ALA A 4 2.68 6.63 -26.38
N SER A 5 1.85 7.65 -26.13
CA SER A 5 1.57 8.15 -24.78
C SER A 5 0.74 7.17 -23.96
N GLN A 6 -0.25 6.50 -24.57
CA GLN A 6 -1.07 5.49 -23.90
C GLN A 6 -0.27 4.24 -23.51
N ALA A 7 0.66 3.80 -24.36
CA ALA A 7 1.53 2.66 -24.04
C ALA A 7 2.44 2.95 -22.83
N ALA A 8 3.04 4.14 -22.75
CA ALA A 8 3.87 4.54 -21.62
C ALA A 8 3.06 4.61 -20.30
N VAL A 9 1.85 5.17 -20.35
CA VAL A 9 0.94 5.23 -19.19
C VAL A 9 0.52 3.83 -18.73
N ARG A 10 0.22 2.91 -19.66
CA ARG A 10 -0.12 1.52 -19.33
C ARG A 10 1.02 0.80 -18.60
N THR A 11 2.26 0.97 -19.04
CA THR A 11 3.44 0.37 -18.39
C THR A 11 3.61 0.90 -16.97
N LEU A 12 3.42 2.21 -16.75
CA LEU A 12 3.47 2.81 -15.42
C LEU A 12 2.40 2.26 -14.49
N ILE A 13 1.17 2.11 -14.99
CA ILE A 13 0.05 1.54 -14.22
C ILE A 13 0.31 0.07 -13.89
N ALA A 14 0.80 -0.72 -14.85
CA ALA A 14 1.10 -2.14 -14.63
C ALA A 14 2.17 -2.33 -13.54
N GLU A 15 3.23 -1.53 -13.58
CA GLU A 15 4.28 -1.58 -12.56
C GLU A 15 3.74 -1.16 -11.18
N LYS A 16 2.90 -0.13 -11.13
CA LYS A 16 2.21 0.30 -9.91
C LYS A 16 1.36 -0.83 -9.32
N ILE A 17 0.53 -1.48 -10.14
CA ILE A 17 -0.34 -2.57 -9.68
C ILE A 17 0.48 -3.74 -9.14
N ARG A 18 1.61 -4.10 -9.79
CA ARG A 18 2.49 -5.18 -9.32
C ARG A 18 3.01 -4.96 -7.89
N PHE A 19 3.21 -3.72 -7.47
CA PHE A 19 3.59 -3.39 -6.10
C PHE A 19 2.40 -3.24 -5.15
N LEU A 20 1.28 -2.65 -5.60
CA LEU A 20 0.10 -2.44 -4.75
C LEU A 20 -0.64 -3.74 -4.41
N VAL A 21 -0.68 -4.70 -5.34
CA VAL A 21 -1.42 -5.95 -5.17
C VAL A 21 -0.92 -6.74 -3.95
N PRO A 22 0.38 -7.09 -3.81
CA PRO A 22 0.83 -7.83 -2.64
C PRO A 22 0.59 -7.07 -1.33
N MET A 23 0.77 -5.75 -1.31
CA MET A 23 0.50 -4.92 -0.12
C MET A 23 -0.97 -4.96 0.29
N THR A 24 -1.87 -4.87 -0.68
CA THR A 24 -3.31 -4.97 -0.47
C THR A 24 -3.70 -6.37 0.04
N VAL A 25 -3.10 -7.43 -0.51
CA VAL A 25 -3.33 -8.81 -0.07
C VAL A 25 -2.88 -9.00 1.38
N ILE A 26 -1.69 -8.52 1.75
CA ILE A 26 -1.18 -8.58 3.14
C ILE A 26 -2.16 -7.89 4.09
N PHE A 27 -2.61 -6.68 3.73
CA PHE A 27 -3.58 -5.94 4.54
C PHE A 27 -4.92 -6.67 4.67
N MET A 28 -5.45 -7.20 3.57
CA MET A 28 -6.71 -7.95 3.56
C MET A 28 -6.62 -9.20 4.44
N VAL A 29 -5.54 -9.97 4.33
CA VAL A 29 -5.32 -11.16 5.16
C VAL A 29 -5.25 -10.79 6.64
N GLY A 30 -4.53 -9.73 6.99
CA GLY A 30 -4.47 -9.23 8.36
C GLY A 30 -5.84 -8.77 8.89
N TYR A 31 -6.56 -7.98 8.11
CA TYR A 31 -7.87 -7.44 8.50
C TYR A 31 -8.94 -8.53 8.65
N ILE A 32 -9.04 -9.44 7.68
CA ILE A 32 -9.98 -10.57 7.74
C ILE A 32 -9.58 -11.50 8.88
N GLY A 33 -8.29 -11.82 9.02
CA GLY A 33 -7.78 -12.67 10.09
C GLY A 33 -8.12 -12.11 11.47
N LEU A 34 -7.93 -10.80 11.67
CA LEU A 34 -8.33 -10.10 12.89
C LEU A 34 -9.84 -10.21 13.14
N THR A 35 -10.64 -9.96 12.11
CA THR A 35 -12.11 -10.00 12.20
C THR A 35 -12.59 -11.41 12.53
N ALA A 36 -11.99 -12.44 11.93
CA ALA A 36 -12.28 -13.83 12.23
C ALA A 36 -11.89 -14.18 13.68
N LEU A 37 -10.72 -13.75 14.16
CA LEU A 37 -10.32 -13.93 15.56
C LEU A 37 -11.30 -13.25 16.52
N ALA A 38 -11.76 -12.04 16.20
CA ALA A 38 -12.76 -11.31 16.97
C ALA A 38 -14.10 -12.05 17.04
N ALA A 39 -14.53 -12.67 15.94
CA ALA A 39 -15.79 -13.38 15.85
C ALA A 39 -15.77 -14.75 16.56
N PHE A 40 -14.73 -15.56 16.32
CA PHE A 40 -14.68 -16.96 16.73
C PHE A 40 -13.87 -17.21 18.00
N ALA A 41 -12.88 -16.38 18.30
CA ALA A 41 -11.94 -16.58 19.40
C ALA A 41 -12.05 -15.48 20.47
N LYS A 42 -13.28 -15.17 20.91
CA LYS A 42 -13.53 -14.19 21.98
C LYS A 42 -12.68 -14.40 23.26
N PRO A 43 -12.45 -15.65 23.75
CA PRO A 43 -11.61 -15.86 24.91
C PRO A 43 -10.15 -15.41 24.70
N VAL A 44 -9.61 -15.61 23.49
CA VAL A 44 -8.26 -15.18 23.12
C VAL A 44 -8.19 -13.66 23.04
N MET A 45 -9.20 -13.02 22.45
CA MET A 45 -9.29 -11.56 22.35
C MET A 45 -9.43 -10.88 23.71
N ALA A 46 -9.99 -11.58 24.71
CA ALA A 46 -10.15 -11.09 26.08
C ALA A 46 -8.90 -11.27 26.95
N LEU A 47 -7.85 -11.97 26.47
CA LEU A 47 -6.59 -12.13 27.20
C LEU A 47 -6.00 -10.77 27.53
N LYS A 48 -5.77 -10.50 28.82
CA LYS A 48 -5.18 -9.25 29.29
C LYS A 48 -3.70 -9.22 28.96
N VAL A 49 -3.24 -8.11 28.39
CA VAL A 49 -1.84 -7.87 28.06
C VAL A 49 -1.22 -6.98 29.14
N ILE A 50 -1.75 -5.77 29.33
CA ILE A 50 -1.31 -4.82 30.37
C ILE A 50 -2.53 -4.13 30.98
N GLY A 51 -2.74 -4.31 32.28
CA GLY A 51 -3.86 -3.69 32.99
C GLY A 51 -5.23 -4.07 32.41
N SER A 52 -5.98 -3.07 31.94
CA SER A 52 -7.27 -3.24 31.25
C SER A 52 -7.15 -3.47 29.74
N VAL A 53 -5.94 -3.35 29.16
CA VAL A 53 -5.70 -3.59 27.74
C VAL A 53 -5.65 -5.08 27.48
N ASN A 54 -6.54 -5.56 26.60
CA ASN A 54 -6.57 -6.94 26.15
C ASN A 54 -5.92 -7.12 24.77
N LEU A 55 -5.77 -8.38 24.38
CA LEU A 55 -5.15 -8.77 23.13
C LEU A 55 -5.94 -8.24 21.93
N GLY A 56 -7.27 -8.17 22.03
CA GLY A 56 -8.11 -7.59 20.99
C GLY A 56 -7.77 -6.14 20.69
N PHE A 57 -7.67 -5.28 21.71
CA PHE A 57 -7.22 -3.90 21.54
C PHE A 57 -5.82 -3.80 20.95
N THR A 58 -4.92 -4.67 21.41
CA THR A 58 -3.53 -4.72 20.93
C THR A 58 -3.47 -5.08 19.44
N LEU A 59 -4.24 -6.07 19.00
CA LEU A 59 -4.28 -6.51 17.61
C LEU A 59 -4.94 -5.47 16.69
N ILE A 60 -5.96 -4.75 17.17
CA ILE A 60 -6.54 -3.61 16.43
C ILE A 60 -5.48 -2.51 16.23
N ALA A 61 -4.75 -2.16 17.29
CA ALA A 61 -3.67 -1.17 17.21
C ALA A 61 -2.54 -1.63 16.26
N ALA A 62 -2.17 -2.91 16.31
CA ALA A 62 -1.20 -3.51 15.40
C ALA A 62 -1.67 -3.48 13.94
N ASN A 63 -2.96 -3.73 13.67
CA ASN A 63 -3.52 -3.65 12.32
C ASN A 63 -3.50 -2.20 11.80
N TYR A 64 -3.78 -1.23 12.66
CA TYR A 64 -3.60 0.19 12.33
C TYR A 64 -2.13 0.48 12.00
N ALA A 65 -1.20 0.09 12.86
CA ALA A 65 0.23 0.29 12.61
C ALA A 65 0.68 -0.37 11.29
N LEU A 66 0.17 -1.56 10.95
CA LEU A 66 0.42 -2.23 9.69
C LEU A 66 -0.04 -1.37 8.49
N ALA A 67 -1.22 -0.75 8.57
CA ALA A 67 -1.71 0.14 7.51
C ALA A 67 -0.77 1.32 7.29
N TRP A 68 -0.28 1.95 8.36
CA TRP A 68 0.69 3.04 8.30
C TRP A 68 2.02 2.57 7.72
N VAL A 69 2.52 1.40 8.14
CA VAL A 69 3.74 0.81 7.58
C VAL A 69 3.59 0.58 6.07
N LEU A 70 2.46 0.01 5.63
CA LEU A 70 2.20 -0.16 4.20
C LEU A 70 2.13 1.18 3.46
N ALA A 71 1.48 2.20 4.02
CA ALA A 71 1.47 3.54 3.42
C ALA A 71 2.88 4.14 3.29
N ILE A 72 3.72 4.00 4.31
CA ILE A 72 5.09 4.50 4.30
C ILE A 72 5.96 3.72 3.30
N VAL A 73 5.86 2.39 3.29
CA VAL A 73 6.57 1.54 2.33
C VAL A 73 6.15 1.90 0.91
N TYR A 74 4.85 2.08 0.67
CA TYR A 74 4.31 2.47 -0.62
C TYR A 74 4.87 3.83 -1.06
N THR A 75 4.83 4.85 -0.20
CA THR A 75 5.34 6.19 -0.55
C THR A 75 6.83 6.17 -0.86
N ARG A 76 7.63 5.37 -0.13
CA ARG A 76 9.07 5.21 -0.44
C ARG A 76 9.31 4.57 -1.80
N VAL A 77 8.61 3.47 -2.10
CA VAL A 77 8.71 2.81 -3.42
C VAL A 77 8.20 3.73 -4.52
N ALA A 78 7.11 4.46 -4.27
CA ALA A 78 6.53 5.36 -5.24
C ALA A 78 7.49 6.51 -5.59
N ASN A 79 8.11 7.13 -4.60
CA ASN A 79 9.09 8.19 -4.82
C ASN A 79 10.39 7.66 -5.48
N ALA A 80 10.79 6.41 -5.19
CA ALA A 80 11.98 5.82 -5.79
C ALA A 80 11.77 5.43 -7.27
N THR A 81 10.55 5.05 -7.66
CA THR A 81 10.27 4.47 -9.00
C THR A 81 9.47 5.41 -9.89
N PHE A 82 8.40 6.05 -9.39
CA PHE A 82 7.51 6.88 -10.21
C PHE A 82 8.02 8.30 -10.41
N ASP A 83 8.63 8.94 -9.39
CA ASP A 83 9.14 10.31 -9.55
C ASP A 83 10.25 10.43 -10.62
N PRO A 84 11.20 9.48 -10.76
CA PRO A 84 12.18 9.53 -11.84
C PRO A 84 11.54 9.34 -13.23
N LEU A 85 10.53 8.48 -13.33
CA LEU A 85 9.80 8.26 -14.57
C LEU A 85 8.97 9.48 -14.96
N ALA A 86 8.29 10.11 -14.00
CA ALA A 86 7.54 11.34 -14.20
C ALA A 86 8.47 12.51 -14.62
N LYS A 87 9.63 12.66 -13.99
CA LYS A 87 10.64 13.64 -14.39
C LYS A 87 11.14 13.44 -15.81
N LYS A 88 11.40 12.19 -16.22
CA LYS A 88 11.83 11.86 -17.59
C LYS A 88 10.75 12.21 -18.62
N ALA A 89 9.49 11.85 -18.35
CA ALA A 89 8.37 12.17 -19.22
C ALA A 89 8.15 13.70 -19.36
N ALA A 90 8.24 14.43 -18.25
CA ALA A 90 8.13 15.89 -18.25
C ALA A 90 9.29 16.56 -19.03
N ALA A 91 10.50 16.02 -18.94
CA ALA A 91 11.65 16.54 -19.70
C ALA A 91 11.50 16.34 -21.21
N SER A 92 10.97 15.19 -21.66
CA SER A 92 10.75 14.94 -23.09
C SER A 92 9.70 15.85 -23.72
N LEU A 93 8.68 16.29 -22.95
CA LEU A 93 7.68 17.23 -23.44
C LEU A 93 8.26 18.64 -23.62
N LYS A 94 9.07 19.11 -22.66
CA LYS A 94 9.77 20.40 -22.78
C LYS A 94 10.72 20.46 -23.98
N GLN A 95 11.35 19.34 -24.34
CA GLN A 95 12.27 19.28 -25.46
C GLN A 95 11.56 19.24 -26.82
N GLN A 96 10.30 18.80 -26.86
CA GLN A 96 9.44 18.85 -28.05
C GLN A 96 8.79 20.22 -28.26
N GLU A 97 8.51 20.99 -27.19
CA GLU A 97 8.03 22.38 -27.33
C GLU A 97 9.13 23.36 -27.76
N ALA A 98 10.40 23.02 -27.52
CA ALA A 98 11.55 23.85 -27.84
C ALA A 98 12.16 23.58 -29.23
N ALA A 99 11.61 22.64 -29.99
CA ALA A 99 12.05 22.22 -31.33
C ALA A 99 10.96 22.47 -32.37
#